data_AF-A0A9E7FG36-F1
#
_entry.id   AF-A0A9E7FG36-F1
#
_cell.length_a   1.000
_cell.length_b   1.000
_cell.length_c   1.000
_cell.angle_alpha   90.00
_cell.angle_beta   90.00
_cell.angle_gamma   90.00
#
_symmetry.space_group_name_H-M   'P 1'
#
loop_
_entity.id
_entity.type
_entity.pdbx_description
1 polymer ?
#
loop_
_entity_poly.entity_id
_entity_poly.type
_entity_poly.pdbx_seq_one_letter_code
_entity_poly.pdbx_strand_id
1 'polypeptide(L)'
;MAAPALASLLVSCPVRHRALSLAPTPAPLVSGSGRSSPRPPGERLGPTKRRPHIIRCSAANKPSPSTEISSTAKIRSEVLSPFRSVRMFFYLAFMASGALGGLISITQLVPALVNSSRTADLPEMLKGFGIDLGAVLLFAFLYTWESSAENAQLAKLSREENLSKLKLRAGENRSIAVGDLRGVARLVILAGPASYIADSFARSKPYTDGLVERGVLVVPFATDGSTPRFDVDENDENDEAARKTRLWRLRPLYTSEWAKWIEEQKTLANVSLDSPVYLSLRMDGRVRGSGVGYPPWNALVAQLPPVKGLWSGLLDGMDGRVL
;
A
#
# COMPACT_ATOMS: atom_id res chain seq x y z
N MET A 1 -19.43 -35.55 38.65
CA MET A 1 -19.92 -34.65 37.59
C MET A 1 -18.74 -34.24 36.75
N ALA A 2 -18.61 -34.83 35.56
CA ALA A 2 -17.49 -34.68 34.65
C ALA A 2 -17.85 -33.65 33.56
N ALA A 3 -16.91 -32.77 33.21
CA ALA A 3 -17.00 -31.87 32.07
C ALA A 3 -16.03 -32.36 30.97
N PRO A 4 -16.45 -32.45 29.69
CA PRO A 4 -15.62 -33.02 28.63
C PRO A 4 -14.77 -31.97 27.92
N ALA A 5 -13.58 -32.42 27.53
CA ALA A 5 -12.61 -31.71 26.69
C ALA A 5 -13.03 -31.75 25.21
N LEU A 6 -12.91 -30.63 24.51
CA LEU A 6 -13.10 -30.53 23.06
C LEU A 6 -11.75 -30.49 22.35
N ALA A 7 -11.44 -31.60 21.68
CA ALA A 7 -10.34 -31.76 20.74
C ALA A 7 -10.64 -31.03 19.42
N SER A 8 -9.64 -30.35 18.84
CA SER A 8 -9.70 -29.82 17.48
C SER A 8 -8.74 -30.58 16.58
N LEU A 9 -9.32 -31.14 15.52
CA LEU A 9 -8.68 -32.00 14.53
C LEU A 9 -7.76 -31.25 13.56
N LEU A 10 -6.58 -31.82 13.34
CA LEU A 10 -5.69 -31.56 12.22
C LEU A 10 -6.26 -32.21 10.94
N VAL A 11 -6.55 -31.42 9.92
CA VAL A 11 -6.84 -31.92 8.57
C VAL A 11 -5.60 -31.75 7.71
N SER A 12 -4.95 -32.88 7.44
CA SER A 12 -3.89 -33.06 6.45
C SER A 12 -4.52 -33.64 5.19
N CYS A 13 -4.20 -33.10 4.01
CA CYS A 13 -4.58 -33.70 2.73
C CYS A 13 -3.38 -33.72 1.77
N PRO A 14 -3.03 -34.89 1.20
CA PRO A 14 -1.90 -35.06 0.30
C PRO A 14 -2.33 -34.81 -1.15
N VAL A 15 -1.53 -34.04 -1.92
CA VAL A 15 -1.73 -33.90 -3.36
C VAL A 15 -0.74 -34.81 -4.10
N ARG A 16 -1.32 -35.71 -4.88
CA ARG A 16 -0.66 -36.74 -5.70
C ARG A 16 0.10 -36.15 -6.88
N HIS A 17 1.29 -36.71 -7.13
CA HIS A 17 2.06 -36.54 -8.36
C HIS A 17 1.32 -37.13 -9.58
N ARG A 18 1.30 -36.39 -10.68
CA ARG A 18 1.12 -36.96 -12.03
C ARG A 18 1.87 -36.08 -13.04
N ALA A 19 3.09 -36.48 -13.38
CA ALA A 19 3.82 -35.94 -14.52
C ALA A 19 3.79 -37.00 -15.63
N LEU A 20 3.11 -36.67 -16.73
CA LEU A 20 3.16 -37.42 -17.98
C LEU A 20 4.24 -36.77 -18.86
N SER A 21 5.21 -37.59 -19.24
CA SER A 21 6.24 -37.34 -20.24
C SER A 21 5.63 -37.43 -21.64
N LEU A 22 6.03 -36.55 -22.55
CA LEU A 22 6.58 -36.92 -23.87
C LEU A 22 7.05 -35.67 -24.62
N ALA A 23 8.22 -35.82 -25.22
CA ALA A 23 9.01 -34.80 -25.89
C ALA A 23 8.74 -34.80 -27.43
N PRO A 24 9.66 -34.36 -28.32
CA PRO A 24 9.53 -33.10 -29.06
C PRO A 24 9.64 -33.29 -30.60
N THR A 25 9.27 -32.30 -31.44
CA THR A 25 9.86 -32.09 -32.80
C THR A 25 9.32 -30.82 -33.51
N PRO A 26 9.91 -30.32 -34.62
CA PRO A 26 10.58 -29.01 -34.61
C PRO A 26 10.05 -27.98 -35.64
N ALA A 27 10.68 -26.81 -35.61
CA ALA A 27 10.52 -25.70 -36.54
C ALA A 27 11.04 -25.99 -37.97
N PRO A 28 10.68 -25.13 -38.94
CA PRO A 28 11.57 -24.79 -40.03
C PRO A 28 11.98 -23.30 -40.01
N LEU A 29 13.29 -23.10 -40.24
CA LEU A 29 13.91 -21.88 -40.73
C LEU A 29 13.32 -21.47 -42.08
N VAL A 30 13.07 -20.17 -42.28
CA VAL A 30 13.23 -19.55 -43.59
C VAL A 30 14.08 -18.29 -43.43
N SER A 31 15.24 -18.37 -44.10
CA SER A 31 16.20 -17.31 -44.37
C SER A 31 15.69 -16.40 -45.49
N GLY A 32 15.97 -15.11 -45.41
CA GLY A 32 15.63 -14.13 -46.44
C GLY A 32 16.36 -12.81 -46.23
N SER A 33 17.66 -12.80 -46.51
CA SER A 33 18.50 -11.62 -46.61
C SER A 33 18.20 -10.83 -47.88
N GLY A 34 18.07 -9.50 -47.78
CA GLY A 34 18.01 -8.61 -48.94
C GLY A 34 18.35 -7.17 -48.58
N ARG A 35 19.65 -6.84 -48.66
CA ARG A 35 20.21 -5.48 -48.57
C ARG A 35 19.95 -4.73 -49.88
N SER A 36 19.55 -3.47 -49.81
CA SER A 36 20.16 -2.37 -50.60
C SER A 36 19.51 -1.01 -50.30
N SER A 37 20.34 0.02 -50.44
CA SER A 37 20.16 1.47 -50.23
C SER A 37 21.11 2.13 -51.26
N PRO A 38 21.16 3.46 -51.52
CA PRO A 38 20.17 4.56 -51.51
C PRO A 38 20.19 5.42 -52.82
N ARG A 39 19.21 6.31 -53.04
CA ARG A 39 19.33 7.79 -53.30
C ARG A 39 18.15 8.44 -54.10
N PRO A 40 17.94 9.77 -53.98
CA PRO A 40 16.72 10.55 -54.36
C PRO A 40 16.94 11.37 -55.66
N PRO A 41 16.25 12.50 -56.03
CA PRO A 41 15.16 13.28 -55.41
C PRO A 41 14.04 13.83 -56.36
N GLY A 42 13.08 14.60 -55.80
CA GLY A 42 12.04 15.39 -56.49
C GLY A 42 10.64 14.97 -56.03
N GLU A 43 9.62 15.80 -55.75
CA GLU A 43 9.36 17.23 -55.91
C GLU A 43 8.34 17.67 -54.82
N ARG A 44 8.19 18.99 -54.65
CA ARG A 44 7.31 19.65 -53.68
C ARG A 44 5.83 19.46 -53.99
N LEU A 45 5.03 19.30 -52.93
CA LEU A 45 3.70 19.90 -52.78
C LEU A 45 3.38 19.97 -51.26
N GLY A 46 3.20 21.18 -50.73
CA GLY A 46 2.56 21.38 -49.40
C GLY A 46 1.06 21.68 -49.58
N PRO A 47 0.35 22.14 -48.55
CA PRO A 47 0.42 21.80 -47.13
C PRO A 47 -0.96 21.34 -46.61
N THR A 48 -1.05 20.30 -45.78
CA THR A 48 -2.26 20.09 -44.94
C THR A 48 -1.89 20.09 -43.47
N LYS A 49 -2.03 21.28 -42.88
CA LYS A 49 -1.90 21.60 -41.47
C LYS A 49 -3.01 20.88 -40.68
N ARG A 50 -2.81 19.60 -40.35
CA ARG A 50 -3.65 18.92 -39.34
C ARG A 50 -3.18 19.39 -37.97
N ARG A 51 -3.98 20.25 -37.36
CA ARG A 51 -3.82 20.66 -35.95
C ARG A 51 -4.04 19.41 -35.09
N PRO A 52 -3.08 18.97 -34.26
CA PRO A 52 -3.43 18.04 -33.20
C PRO A 52 -4.31 18.84 -32.22
N HIS A 53 -5.56 18.38 -32.04
CA HIS A 53 -6.36 18.81 -30.91
C HIS A 53 -5.64 18.32 -29.66
N ILE A 54 -4.83 19.20 -29.06
CA ILE A 54 -4.36 19.01 -27.70
C ILE A 54 -5.60 19.13 -26.83
N ILE A 55 -6.19 17.99 -26.48
CA ILE A 55 -7.14 17.92 -25.39
C ILE A 55 -6.33 18.23 -24.14
N ARG A 56 -6.36 19.50 -23.74
CA ARG A 56 -5.77 19.96 -22.49
C ARG A 56 -6.70 19.53 -21.37
N CYS A 57 -6.53 18.31 -20.89
CA CYS A 57 -7.12 17.88 -19.63
C CYS A 57 -6.54 18.75 -18.52
N SER A 58 -7.27 19.79 -18.15
CA SER A 58 -6.92 20.63 -17.00
C SER A 58 -7.35 19.90 -15.74
N ALA A 59 -6.46 19.05 -15.20
CA ALA A 59 -6.60 18.62 -13.82
C ALA A 59 -6.41 19.86 -12.94
N ALA A 60 -7.49 20.31 -12.31
CA ALA A 60 -7.44 21.42 -11.36
C ALA A 60 -6.66 20.96 -10.11
N ASN A 61 -5.33 21.03 -10.17
CA ASN A 61 -4.49 21.04 -8.99
C ASN A 61 -4.62 22.44 -8.36
N LYS A 62 -5.73 22.68 -7.67
CA LYS A 62 -5.79 23.73 -6.65
C LYS A 62 -4.94 23.24 -5.47
N PRO A 63 -3.97 24.01 -4.97
CA PRO A 63 -3.28 23.64 -3.75
C PRO A 63 -4.25 23.86 -2.58
N SER A 64 -4.92 22.79 -2.15
CA SER A 64 -5.70 22.79 -0.90
C SER A 64 -4.79 22.37 0.26
N PRO A 65 -5.11 22.77 1.50
CA PRO A 65 -4.17 22.76 2.61
C PRO A 65 -3.83 21.32 3.01
N SER A 66 -2.53 21.01 3.07
CA SER A 66 -1.75 19.93 3.74
C SER A 66 -2.36 18.56 4.14
N THR A 67 -3.60 18.26 3.79
CA THR A 67 -4.34 17.05 4.20
C THR A 67 -5.13 16.50 3.01
N GLU A 68 -4.66 16.73 1.78
CA GLU A 68 -5.24 16.09 0.60
C GLU A 68 -4.83 14.61 0.60
N ILE A 69 -5.80 13.77 0.97
CA ILE A 69 -5.69 12.31 0.83
C ILE A 69 -5.42 12.03 -0.65
N SER A 70 -4.36 11.25 -0.95
CA SER A 70 -3.97 10.91 -2.32
C SER A 70 -5.16 10.30 -3.08
N SER A 71 -5.38 10.75 -4.32
CA SER A 71 -6.45 10.22 -5.20
C SER A 71 -6.36 8.70 -5.38
N THR A 72 -5.14 8.16 -5.41
CA THR A 72 -4.84 6.72 -5.45
C THR A 72 -5.36 5.97 -4.22
N ALA A 73 -5.23 6.55 -3.02
CA ALA A 73 -5.73 5.97 -1.78
C ALA A 73 -7.27 5.94 -1.77
N LYS A 74 -7.91 6.99 -2.29
CA LYS A 74 -9.37 7.05 -2.43
C LYS A 74 -9.89 5.98 -3.40
N ILE A 75 -9.30 5.88 -4.59
CA ILE A 75 -9.69 4.86 -5.58
C ILE A 75 -9.52 3.44 -4.99
N ARG A 76 -8.42 3.19 -4.28
CA ARG A 76 -8.21 1.89 -3.64
C ARG A 76 -9.23 1.62 -2.53
N SER A 77 -9.63 2.64 -1.77
CA SER A 77 -10.65 2.50 -0.73
C SER A 77 -12.03 2.15 -1.33
N GLU A 78 -12.38 2.75 -2.47
CA GLU A 78 -13.64 2.48 -3.19
C GLU A 78 -13.69 1.03 -3.70
N VAL A 79 -12.56 0.50 -4.16
CA VAL A 79 -12.44 -0.91 -4.57
C VAL A 79 -12.64 -1.87 -3.39
N LEU A 80 -12.20 -1.50 -2.18
CA LEU A 80 -12.33 -2.35 -0.99
C LEU A 80 -13.74 -2.36 -0.40
N SER A 81 -14.44 -1.23 -0.44
CA SER A 81 -15.82 -1.10 0.05
C SER A 81 -16.72 -0.61 -1.09
N PRO A 82 -17.07 -1.51 -2.03
CA PRO A 82 -17.92 -1.14 -3.15
C PRO A 82 -19.25 -0.60 -2.64
N PHE A 83 -19.74 0.48 -3.26
CA PHE A 83 -21.00 1.17 -2.92
C PHE A 83 -21.06 1.88 -1.56
N ARG A 84 -19.95 2.00 -0.81
CA ARG A 84 -19.94 2.78 0.45
C ARG A 84 -20.50 4.19 0.25
N SER A 85 -20.07 4.89 -0.80
CA SER A 85 -20.53 6.25 -1.10
C SER A 85 -22.04 6.31 -1.35
N VAL A 86 -22.62 5.29 -2.00
CA VAL A 86 -24.06 5.19 -2.25
C VAL A 86 -24.81 5.01 -0.93
N ARG A 87 -24.32 4.15 -0.04
CA ARG A 87 -24.90 3.94 1.29
C ARG A 87 -24.86 5.21 2.14
N MET A 88 -23.72 5.89 2.17
CA MET A 88 -23.54 7.15 2.89
C MET A 88 -24.47 8.25 2.36
N PHE A 89 -24.69 8.30 1.04
CA PHE A 89 -25.67 9.19 0.43
C PHE A 89 -27.09 8.92 0.95
N PHE A 90 -27.52 7.66 1.00
CA PHE A 90 -28.84 7.31 1.53
C PHE A 90 -28.99 7.64 3.02
N TYR A 91 -27.96 7.42 3.84
CA TYR A 91 -28.01 7.81 5.26
C TYR A 91 -28.21 9.32 5.42
N LEU A 92 -27.50 10.12 4.63
CA LEU A 92 -27.62 11.57 4.67
C LEU A 92 -28.98 12.04 4.11
N ALA A 93 -29.46 11.42 3.04
CA ALA A 93 -30.77 11.71 2.45
C ALA A 93 -31.92 11.38 3.41
N PHE A 94 -31.88 10.23 4.09
CA PHE A 94 -32.89 9.86 5.08
C PHE A 94 -32.80 10.71 6.35
N MET A 95 -31.60 11.09 6.79
CA MET A 95 -31.45 12.10 7.85
C MET A 95 -32.09 13.43 7.44
N ALA A 96 -31.84 13.92 6.23
CA ALA A 96 -32.44 15.17 5.74
C ALA A 96 -33.97 15.06 5.65
N SER A 97 -34.49 13.93 5.18
CA SER A 97 -35.93 13.65 5.11
C SER A 97 -36.57 13.62 6.50
N GLY A 98 -35.97 12.88 7.45
CA GLY A 98 -36.47 12.81 8.82
C GLY A 98 -36.33 14.14 9.56
N ALA A 99 -35.28 14.92 9.30
CA ALA A 99 -35.14 16.26 9.86
C ALA A 99 -36.21 17.23 9.33
N LEU A 100 -36.52 17.15 8.03
CA LEU A 100 -37.58 17.95 7.43
C LEU A 100 -38.97 17.55 7.96
N GLY A 101 -39.25 16.25 8.04
CA GLY A 101 -40.48 15.72 8.66
C GLY A 101 -40.60 16.14 10.13
N GLY A 102 -39.51 16.00 10.89
CA GLY A 102 -39.44 16.41 12.29
C GLY A 102 -39.68 17.91 12.47
N LEU A 103 -39.15 18.76 11.59
CA LEU A 103 -39.39 20.21 11.61
C LEU A 103 -40.87 20.53 11.36
N ILE A 104 -41.50 19.88 10.39
CA ILE A 104 -42.94 20.03 10.12
C ILE A 104 -43.75 19.59 11.35
N SER A 105 -43.44 18.41 11.89
CA SER A 105 -44.10 17.87 13.08
C SER A 105 -43.94 18.78 14.30
N ILE A 106 -42.75 19.36 14.54
CA ILE A 106 -42.52 20.35 15.62
C ILE A 106 -43.40 21.58 15.43
N THR A 107 -43.47 22.13 14.22
CA THR A 107 -44.29 23.34 13.96
C THR A 107 -45.78 23.11 14.20
N GLN A 108 -46.26 21.87 14.11
CA GLN A 108 -47.65 21.50 14.41
C GLN A 108 -47.86 21.17 15.89
N LEU A 109 -46.86 20.54 16.53
CA LEU A 109 -46.91 20.12 17.93
C LEU A 109 -46.87 21.33 18.90
N VAL A 110 -46.06 22.35 18.62
CA VAL A 110 -45.91 23.52 19.51
C VAL A 110 -47.25 24.26 19.72
N PRO A 111 -48.03 24.62 18.68
CA PRO A 111 -49.35 25.21 18.86
C PRO A 111 -50.36 24.30 19.54
N ALA A 112 -50.26 22.97 19.34
CA ALA A 112 -51.16 21.99 19.96
C ALA A 112 -50.90 21.83 21.48
N LEU A 113 -49.66 22.03 21.93
CA LEU A 113 -49.31 22.03 23.35
C LEU A 113 -49.76 23.30 24.08
N VAL A 114 -49.78 24.44 23.39
CA VAL A 114 -50.20 25.72 23.98
C VAL A 114 -51.73 25.86 24.02
N ASN A 115 -52.46 25.20 23.12
CA ASN A 115 -53.92 25.31 23.02
C ASN A 115 -54.63 24.00 23.42
N SER A 116 -55.35 24.02 24.55
CA SER A 116 -56.08 22.85 25.08
C SER A 116 -57.14 22.26 24.14
N SER A 117 -57.62 23.01 23.14
CA SER A 117 -58.64 22.55 22.18
C SER A 117 -58.12 21.54 21.14
N ARG A 118 -56.79 21.37 21.00
CA ARG A 118 -56.17 20.42 20.05
C ARG A 118 -55.57 19.19 20.74
N THR A 119 -55.92 18.95 22.00
CA THR A 119 -55.34 17.87 22.81
C THR A 119 -55.71 16.46 22.34
N ALA A 120 -56.82 16.30 21.61
CA ALA A 120 -57.24 15.01 21.06
C ALA A 120 -56.27 14.45 19.99
N ASP A 121 -55.59 15.34 19.24
CA ASP A 121 -54.70 14.96 18.13
C ASP A 121 -53.23 14.79 18.56
N LEU A 122 -52.90 15.14 19.81
CA LEU A 122 -51.54 15.10 20.34
C LEU A 122 -50.85 13.72 20.23
N PRO A 123 -51.51 12.58 20.50
CA PRO A 123 -50.86 11.27 20.40
C PRO A 123 -50.40 10.94 18.97
N GLU A 124 -51.17 11.36 17.96
CA GLU A 124 -50.84 11.12 16.55
C GLU A 124 -49.68 12.01 16.09
N MET A 125 -49.70 13.30 16.44
CA MET A 125 -48.59 14.22 16.19
C MET A 125 -47.29 13.79 16.87
N LEU A 126 -47.38 13.34 18.13
CA LEU A 126 -46.23 12.86 18.89
C LEU A 126 -45.67 11.56 18.30
N LYS A 127 -46.53 10.67 17.81
CA LYS A 127 -46.11 9.45 17.11
C LYS A 127 -45.36 9.79 15.82
N GLY A 128 -45.87 10.73 15.01
CA GLY A 128 -45.21 11.21 13.79
C GLY A 128 -43.82 11.80 14.08
N PHE A 129 -43.76 12.72 15.05
CA PHE A 129 -42.49 13.30 15.51
C PHE A 129 -41.50 12.24 16.04
N GLY A 130 -42.00 11.27 16.80
CA GLY A 130 -41.19 10.17 17.31
C GLY A 130 -40.58 9.31 16.22
N ILE A 131 -41.31 9.05 15.12
CA ILE A 131 -40.81 8.32 13.95
C ILE A 131 -39.69 9.12 13.26
N ASP A 132 -39.92 10.40 12.98
CA ASP A 132 -38.93 11.27 12.32
C ASP A 132 -37.65 11.39 13.16
N LEU A 133 -37.79 11.62 14.47
CA LEU A 133 -36.66 11.69 15.40
C LEU A 133 -35.91 10.34 15.47
N GLY A 134 -36.64 9.23 15.55
CA GLY A 134 -36.05 7.89 15.54
C GLY A 134 -35.26 7.61 14.26
N ALA A 135 -35.81 8.00 13.11
CA ALA A 135 -35.12 7.85 11.82
C ALA A 135 -33.83 8.68 11.78
N VAL A 136 -33.88 9.96 12.16
CA VAL A 136 -32.69 10.82 12.21
C VAL A 136 -31.61 10.24 13.12
N LEU A 137 -31.98 9.81 14.33
CA LEU A 137 -31.02 9.23 15.28
C LEU A 137 -30.38 7.94 14.76
N LEU A 138 -31.18 7.04 14.17
CA LEU A 138 -30.69 5.80 13.58
C LEU A 138 -29.71 6.05 12.43
N PHE A 139 -30.07 6.92 11.48
CA PHE A 139 -29.22 7.20 10.33
C PHE A 139 -27.99 8.04 10.70
N ALA A 140 -28.08 8.91 11.71
CA ALA A 140 -26.92 9.61 12.27
C ALA A 140 -25.92 8.62 12.88
N PHE A 141 -26.42 7.64 13.64
CA PHE A 141 -25.58 6.58 14.21
C PHE A 141 -24.90 5.75 13.11
N LEU A 142 -25.65 5.30 12.10
CA LEU A 142 -25.08 4.54 10.99
C LEU A 142 -24.05 5.34 10.19
N TYR A 143 -24.31 6.63 9.95
CA TYR A 143 -23.40 7.53 9.25
C TYR A 143 -22.08 7.72 10.01
N THR A 144 -22.16 7.98 11.32
CA THR A 144 -20.96 8.20 12.15
C THR A 144 -20.11 6.93 12.26
N TRP A 145 -20.75 5.76 12.38
CA TRP A 145 -20.06 4.49 12.43
C TRP A 145 -19.33 4.15 11.12
N GLU A 146 -20.01 4.30 9.97
CA GLU A 146 -19.41 4.06 8.66
C GLU A 146 -18.32 5.09 8.34
N SER A 147 -18.53 6.37 8.65
CA SER A 147 -17.53 7.44 8.47
C SER A 147 -16.27 7.17 9.28
N SER A 148 -16.40 6.71 10.52
CA SER A 148 -15.25 6.31 11.35
C SER A 148 -14.46 5.15 10.71
N ALA A 149 -15.17 4.13 10.19
CA ALA A 149 -14.55 3.01 9.50
C ALA A 149 -13.85 3.45 8.18
N GLU A 150 -14.45 4.37 7.43
CA GLU A 150 -13.86 4.96 6.23
C GLU A 150 -12.58 5.74 6.54
N ASN A 151 -12.63 6.62 7.53
CA ASN A 151 -11.48 7.42 7.96
C ASN A 151 -10.33 6.54 8.43
N ALA A 152 -10.61 5.47 9.18
CA ALA A 152 -9.60 4.51 9.60
C ALA A 152 -8.96 3.75 8.42
N GLN A 153 -9.73 3.41 7.39
CA GLN A 153 -9.22 2.75 6.19
C GLN A 153 -8.40 3.72 5.33
N LEU A 154 -8.90 4.93 5.10
CA LEU A 154 -8.20 5.98 4.36
C LEU A 154 -6.89 6.37 5.04
N ALA A 155 -6.88 6.46 6.37
CA ALA A 155 -5.66 6.74 7.14
C ALA A 155 -4.60 5.63 6.99
N LYS A 156 -5.00 4.37 6.87
CA LYS A 156 -4.06 3.26 6.60
C LYS A 156 -3.52 3.33 5.18
N LEU A 157 -4.41 3.52 4.19
CA LEU A 157 -4.03 3.59 2.78
C LEU A 157 -3.16 4.80 2.46
N SER A 158 -3.42 5.95 3.11
CA SER A 158 -2.60 7.16 2.93
C SER A 158 -1.18 6.95 3.45
N ARG A 159 -1.00 6.25 4.57
CA ARG A 159 0.34 5.89 5.11
C ARG A 159 1.11 5.00 4.14
N GLU A 160 0.45 3.96 3.62
CA GLU A 160 1.05 3.05 2.62
C GLU A 160 1.37 3.77 1.30
N GLU A 161 0.57 4.75 0.92
CA GLU A 161 0.80 5.54 -0.28
C GLU A 161 1.94 6.56 -0.10
N ASN A 162 2.01 7.20 1.07
CA ASN A 162 3.13 8.08 1.42
C ASN A 162 4.44 7.30 1.44
N LEU A 163 4.44 6.06 1.96
CA LEU A 163 5.59 5.17 1.90
C LEU A 163 6.01 4.87 0.46
N SER A 164 5.07 4.63 -0.45
CA SER A 164 5.40 4.34 -1.85
C SER A 164 6.04 5.50 -2.61
N LYS A 165 5.86 6.74 -2.15
CA LYS A 165 6.49 7.93 -2.75
C LYS A 165 7.95 8.10 -2.34
N LEU A 166 8.37 7.46 -1.24
CA LEU A 166 9.75 7.56 -0.77
C LEU A 166 10.71 6.96 -1.78
N LYS A 167 11.83 7.65 -2.00
CA LYS A 167 12.86 7.21 -2.95
C LYS A 167 13.97 6.44 -2.25
N LEU A 168 14.37 5.38 -2.91
CA LEU A 168 15.50 4.52 -2.59
C LEU A 168 16.54 4.61 -3.69
N ARG A 169 17.78 4.38 -3.34
CA ARG A 169 18.92 4.21 -4.24
C ARG A 169 19.25 2.72 -4.31
N ALA A 170 19.18 2.20 -5.53
CA ALA A 170 19.61 0.86 -5.89
C ALA A 170 20.94 0.99 -6.66
N GLY A 171 22.04 0.51 -6.09
CA GLY A 171 23.38 0.71 -6.65
C GLY A 171 23.90 2.15 -6.55
N GLU A 172 24.76 2.58 -7.46
CA GLU A 172 25.41 3.90 -7.40
C GLU A 172 24.55 5.03 -7.99
N ASN A 173 23.88 4.80 -9.13
CA ASN A 173 23.24 5.87 -9.90
C ASN A 173 21.74 5.72 -10.16
N ARG A 174 21.07 4.67 -9.66
CA ARG A 174 19.63 4.47 -9.92
C ARG A 174 18.77 4.82 -8.72
N SER A 175 17.86 5.78 -8.88
CA SER A 175 16.79 6.07 -7.93
C SER A 175 15.52 5.30 -8.30
N ILE A 176 14.94 4.59 -7.34
CA ILE A 176 13.70 3.80 -7.50
C ILE A 176 12.74 4.21 -6.37
N ALA A 177 11.47 4.41 -6.66
CA ALA A 177 10.48 4.65 -5.61
C ALA A 177 10.10 3.34 -4.93
N VAL A 178 9.73 3.38 -3.64
CA VAL A 178 9.23 2.19 -2.94
C VAL A 178 8.00 1.60 -3.64
N GLY A 179 7.19 2.44 -4.29
CA GLY A 179 6.06 2.01 -5.11
C GLY A 179 6.44 1.14 -6.31
N ASP A 180 7.60 1.36 -6.93
CA ASP A 180 8.06 0.62 -8.11
C ASP A 180 8.52 -0.79 -7.74
N LEU A 181 8.84 -1.02 -6.47
CA LEU A 181 9.16 -2.33 -5.93
C LEU A 181 7.91 -3.21 -5.77
N ARG A 182 6.69 -2.65 -5.91
CA ARG A 182 5.46 -3.43 -5.81
C ARG A 182 5.36 -4.42 -6.97
N GLY A 183 5.04 -5.68 -6.66
CA GLY A 183 4.99 -6.79 -7.61
C GLY A 183 6.35 -7.39 -7.95
N VAL A 184 7.45 -6.70 -7.62
CA VAL A 184 8.82 -7.19 -7.84
C VAL A 184 9.44 -7.69 -6.55
N ALA A 185 9.34 -6.91 -5.45
CA ALA A 185 10.11 -7.09 -4.24
C ALA A 185 9.33 -6.91 -2.93
N ARG A 186 9.76 -7.63 -1.88
CA ARG A 186 9.30 -7.43 -0.50
C ARG A 186 10.31 -6.57 0.23
N LEU A 187 9.87 -5.47 0.82
CA LEU A 187 10.76 -4.56 1.52
C LEU A 187 10.74 -4.81 3.03
N VAL A 188 11.91 -4.85 3.66
CA VAL A 188 12.07 -4.83 5.11
C VAL A 188 12.87 -3.59 5.49
N ILE A 189 12.25 -2.68 6.24
CA ILE A 189 12.88 -1.44 6.69
C ILE A 189 13.35 -1.64 8.13
N LEU A 190 14.61 -1.29 8.39
CA LEU A 190 15.21 -1.27 9.71
C LEU A 190 15.47 0.19 10.09
N ALA A 191 14.87 0.67 11.16
CA ALA A 191 15.05 2.04 11.63
C ALA A 191 15.54 2.05 13.08
N GLY A 192 16.72 2.58 13.34
CA GLY A 192 17.30 2.59 14.67
C GLY A 192 18.77 3.00 14.68
N PRO A 193 19.47 2.86 15.82
CA PRO A 193 20.87 3.20 15.91
C PRO A 193 21.74 2.30 15.04
N ALA A 194 22.94 2.77 14.69
CA ALA A 194 23.83 2.03 13.78
C ALA A 194 24.21 0.64 14.32
N SER A 195 24.35 0.51 15.65
CA SER A 195 24.60 -0.77 16.34
C SER A 195 23.46 -1.77 16.15
N TYR A 196 22.22 -1.31 16.33
CA TYR A 196 21.02 -2.13 16.11
C TYR A 196 20.94 -2.64 14.66
N ILE A 197 21.29 -1.80 13.69
CA ILE A 197 21.30 -2.19 12.28
C ILE A 197 22.35 -3.28 12.05
N ALA A 198 23.59 -3.09 12.53
CA ALA A 198 24.65 -4.07 12.40
C ALA A 198 24.26 -5.43 13.02
N ASP A 199 23.70 -5.41 14.24
CA ASP A 199 23.23 -6.61 14.94
C ASP A 199 22.08 -7.31 14.18
N SER A 200 21.17 -6.53 13.61
CA SER A 200 20.06 -7.06 12.80
C SER A 200 20.58 -7.79 11.56
N PHE A 201 21.58 -7.22 10.89
CA PHE A 201 22.25 -7.89 9.77
C PHE A 201 23.01 -9.13 10.20
N ALA A 202 23.72 -9.10 11.34
CA ALA A 202 24.39 -10.29 11.88
C ALA A 202 23.40 -11.45 12.13
N ARG A 203 22.21 -11.15 12.67
CA ARG A 203 21.12 -12.12 12.86
C ARG A 203 20.50 -12.63 11.56
N SER A 204 20.60 -11.85 10.48
CA SER A 204 20.06 -12.22 9.17
C SER A 204 20.95 -13.16 8.37
N LYS A 205 22.27 -13.21 8.68
CA LYS A 205 23.29 -14.01 7.98
C LYS A 205 22.88 -15.47 7.68
N PRO A 206 22.38 -16.27 8.66
CA PRO A 206 22.00 -17.65 8.38
C PRO A 206 20.76 -17.80 7.47
N TYR A 207 20.01 -16.72 7.26
CA TYR A 207 18.76 -16.70 6.50
C TYR A 207 18.90 -15.98 5.14
N THR A 208 20.07 -15.43 4.82
CA THR A 208 20.27 -14.55 3.66
C THR A 208 19.87 -15.22 2.34
N ASP A 209 20.32 -16.44 2.07
CA ASP A 209 19.97 -17.14 0.83
C ASP A 209 18.44 -17.37 0.72
N GLY A 210 17.82 -17.81 1.81
CA GLY A 210 16.36 -18.02 1.87
C GLY A 210 15.56 -16.72 1.68
N LEU A 211 16.08 -15.59 2.19
CA LEU A 211 15.48 -14.26 2.03
C LEU A 211 15.61 -13.76 0.59
N VAL A 212 16.76 -13.97 -0.05
CA VAL A 212 17.01 -13.59 -1.45
C VAL A 212 16.14 -14.39 -2.41
N GLU A 213 16.01 -15.71 -2.21
CA GLU A 213 15.10 -16.56 -3.01
C GLU A 213 13.63 -16.13 -2.90
N ARG A 214 13.26 -15.55 -1.76
CA ARG A 214 11.93 -14.98 -1.50
C ARG A 214 11.86 -13.51 -1.81
N GLY A 215 12.93 -12.94 -2.36
CA GLY A 215 12.87 -11.60 -2.87
C GLY A 215 12.65 -10.55 -1.79
N VAL A 216 13.36 -10.68 -0.68
CA VAL A 216 13.34 -9.72 0.42
C VAL A 216 14.52 -8.76 0.27
N LEU A 217 14.21 -7.46 0.22
CA LEU A 217 15.19 -6.37 0.19
C LEU A 217 15.19 -5.65 1.53
N VAL A 218 16.36 -5.29 2.04
CA VAL A 218 16.51 -4.57 3.30
C VAL A 218 16.94 -3.12 3.09
N VAL A 219 16.22 -2.22 3.76
CA VAL A 219 16.55 -0.79 3.83
C VAL A 219 16.99 -0.46 5.25
N PRO A 220 18.30 -0.32 5.51
CA PRO A 220 18.80 0.27 6.74
C PRO A 220 18.60 1.80 6.74
N PHE A 221 17.96 2.30 7.79
CA PHE A 221 17.83 3.72 8.09
C PHE A 221 18.38 3.99 9.49
N ALA A 222 19.54 4.64 9.57
CA ALA A 222 20.16 4.97 10.84
C ALA A 222 19.57 6.26 11.40
N THR A 223 19.02 6.19 12.61
CA THR A 223 18.44 7.36 13.30
C THR A 223 19.52 8.30 13.81
N ASP A 224 20.70 7.79 14.18
CA ASP A 224 21.78 8.55 14.82
C ASP A 224 22.59 9.42 13.83
N GLY A 225 22.17 9.51 12.57
CA GLY A 225 22.94 10.16 11.49
C GLY A 225 24.24 9.44 11.11
N SER A 226 24.61 8.37 11.83
CA SER A 226 25.77 7.55 11.56
C SER A 226 25.49 6.59 10.41
N THR A 227 26.37 6.53 9.42
CA THR A 227 26.28 5.48 8.39
C THR A 227 26.62 4.14 9.02
N PRO A 228 25.74 3.13 9.00
CA PRO A 228 26.05 1.84 9.57
C PRO A 228 27.23 1.24 8.82
N ARG A 229 28.33 1.02 9.53
CA ARG A 229 29.52 0.36 9.00
C ARG A 229 29.20 -1.13 9.03
N PHE A 230 29.08 -1.72 7.85
CA PHE A 230 28.94 -3.15 7.72
C PHE A 230 30.34 -3.69 7.52
N ASP A 231 30.79 -4.59 8.39
CA ASP A 231 32.05 -5.33 8.23
C ASP A 231 31.90 -6.37 7.10
N VAL A 232 31.66 -5.86 5.90
CA VAL A 232 31.89 -6.60 4.67
C VAL A 232 33.22 -6.06 4.20
N ASP A 233 34.27 -6.86 4.27
CA ASP A 233 35.59 -6.52 3.76
C ASP A 233 35.42 -5.96 2.34
N GLU A 234 35.56 -4.65 2.20
CA GLU A 234 35.42 -3.95 0.91
C GLU A 234 36.59 -4.26 -0.03
N ASN A 235 37.50 -5.16 0.37
CA ASN A 235 38.81 -5.35 -0.23
C ASN A 235 38.93 -6.60 -1.13
N ASP A 236 37.92 -7.48 -1.18
CA ASP A 236 37.91 -8.63 -2.09
C ASP A 236 36.76 -8.52 -3.10
N GLU A 237 37.04 -7.92 -4.26
CA GLU A 237 36.12 -7.82 -5.41
C GLU A 237 35.63 -9.18 -5.95
N ASN A 238 36.18 -10.29 -5.44
CA ASN A 238 35.88 -11.66 -5.82
C ASN A 238 34.90 -12.39 -4.86
N ASP A 239 34.46 -11.75 -3.78
CA ASP A 239 33.55 -12.37 -2.82
C ASP A 239 32.08 -12.30 -3.26
N GLU A 240 31.55 -13.45 -3.71
CA GLU A 240 30.13 -13.65 -4.01
C GLU A 240 29.21 -13.22 -2.84
N ALA A 241 29.69 -13.33 -1.59
CA ALA A 241 28.97 -12.87 -0.41
C ALA A 241 28.82 -11.33 -0.35
N ALA A 242 29.86 -10.58 -0.75
CA ALA A 242 29.82 -9.11 -0.81
C ALA A 242 28.89 -8.64 -1.94
N ARG A 243 28.94 -9.32 -3.10
CA ARG A 243 28.03 -9.06 -4.24
C ARG A 243 26.58 -9.33 -3.86
N LYS A 244 26.28 -10.49 -3.29
CA LYS A 244 24.95 -10.81 -2.75
C LYS A 244 24.49 -9.74 -1.77
N THR A 245 25.33 -9.35 -0.81
CA THR A 245 25.00 -8.31 0.19
C THR A 245 24.67 -6.94 -0.43
N ARG A 246 25.30 -6.57 -1.54
CA ARG A 246 24.98 -5.35 -2.29
C ARG A 246 23.64 -5.47 -3.04
N LEU A 247 23.30 -6.66 -3.54
CA LEU A 247 22.10 -6.89 -4.35
C LEU A 247 20.79 -6.81 -3.55
N TRP A 248 20.76 -7.27 -2.29
CA TRP A 248 19.55 -7.25 -1.47
C TRP A 248 19.43 -6.04 -0.53
N ARG A 249 20.41 -5.11 -0.55
CA ARG A 249 20.43 -3.90 0.29
C ARG A 249 20.13 -2.65 -0.52
N LEU A 250 19.22 -1.81 -0.02
CA LEU A 250 18.85 -0.53 -0.63
C LEU A 250 19.22 0.63 0.28
N ARG A 251 19.56 1.80 -0.28
CA ARG A 251 19.90 3.00 0.51
C ARG A 251 18.78 4.05 0.43
N PRO A 252 18.34 4.66 1.54
CA PRO A 252 17.41 5.78 1.47
C PRO A 252 18.09 7.02 0.86
N LEU A 253 17.41 7.74 -0.04
CA LEU A 253 17.95 8.95 -0.68
C LEU A 253 17.69 10.21 0.15
N TYR A 254 16.42 10.53 0.37
CA TYR A 254 16.00 11.72 1.12
C TYR A 254 15.80 11.35 2.59
N THR A 255 16.89 11.38 3.36
CA THR A 255 16.88 10.97 4.77
C THR A 255 15.88 11.76 5.62
N SER A 256 15.61 13.02 5.27
CA SER A 256 14.59 13.86 5.93
C SER A 256 13.16 13.37 5.70
N GLU A 257 12.81 12.98 4.46
CA GLU A 257 11.49 12.44 4.14
C GLU A 257 11.28 11.09 4.84
N TRP A 258 12.33 10.25 4.87
CA TRP A 258 12.32 8.99 5.58
C TRP A 258 12.19 9.17 7.10
N ALA A 259 12.95 10.10 7.69
CA ALA A 259 12.88 10.43 9.11
C ALA A 259 11.46 10.86 9.49
N LYS A 260 10.92 11.87 8.77
CA LYS A 260 9.57 12.37 8.98
C LYS A 260 8.52 11.27 8.90
N TRP A 261 8.60 10.43 7.87
CA TRP A 261 7.64 9.34 7.71
C TRP A 261 7.74 8.30 8.85
N ILE A 262 8.94 7.93 9.28
CA ILE A 262 9.17 6.99 10.39
C ILE A 262 8.67 7.58 11.71
N GLU A 263 8.97 8.85 11.99
CA GLU A 263 8.52 9.57 13.18
C GLU A 263 6.98 9.62 13.24
N GLU A 264 6.32 9.99 12.13
CA GLU A 264 4.87 9.94 12.01
C GLU A 264 4.33 8.54 12.33
N GLN A 265 4.95 7.47 11.82
CA GLN A 265 4.53 6.10 12.15
C GLN A 265 4.73 5.75 13.62
N LYS A 266 5.83 6.17 14.24
CA LYS A 266 6.11 5.92 15.66
C LYS A 266 5.11 6.65 16.57
N THR A 267 4.82 7.91 16.29
CA THR A 267 3.81 8.69 17.01
C THR A 267 2.43 8.05 16.91
N LEU A 268 2.03 7.61 15.71
CA LEU A 268 0.73 6.95 15.49
C LEU A 268 0.63 5.58 16.17
N ALA A 269 1.75 4.87 16.34
CA ALA A 269 1.82 3.60 17.04
C ALA A 269 2.06 3.74 18.55
N ASN A 270 2.19 4.97 19.07
CA ASN A 270 2.54 5.27 20.46
C ASN A 270 3.85 4.59 20.91
N VAL A 271 4.85 4.56 20.02
CA VAL A 271 6.19 4.03 20.26
C VAL A 271 7.17 5.19 20.50
N SER A 272 8.15 5.01 21.39
CA SER A 272 9.14 6.06 21.63
C SER A 272 10.00 6.32 20.39
N LEU A 273 10.37 7.59 20.18
CA LEU A 273 11.15 8.00 19.01
C LEU A 273 12.53 7.34 18.95
N ASP A 274 13.12 7.06 20.12
CA ASP A 274 14.44 6.42 20.24
C ASP A 274 14.41 4.89 20.09
N SER A 275 13.22 4.28 20.12
CA SER A 275 13.11 2.83 20.01
C SER A 275 13.52 2.35 18.61
N PRO A 276 14.37 1.33 18.48
CA PRO A 276 14.61 0.67 17.20
C PRO A 276 13.34 -0.06 16.76
N VAL A 277 12.96 0.12 15.50
CA VAL A 277 11.78 -0.50 14.91
C VAL A 277 12.14 -1.19 13.61
N TYR A 278 11.32 -2.18 13.26
CA TYR A 278 11.34 -2.78 11.94
C TYR A 278 9.95 -2.73 11.31
N LEU A 279 9.94 -2.75 9.98
CA LEU A 279 8.74 -2.85 9.18
C LEU A 279 8.97 -3.85 8.07
N SER A 280 8.00 -4.72 7.82
CA SER A 280 8.00 -5.68 6.72
C SER A 280 6.82 -5.40 5.81
N LEU A 281 7.07 -5.30 4.52
CA LEU A 281 6.07 -5.10 3.47
C LEU A 281 5.82 -6.40 2.71
N ARG A 282 4.60 -6.56 2.21
CA ARG A 282 4.28 -7.55 1.18
C ARG A 282 4.75 -7.05 -0.19
N MET A 283 4.66 -7.94 -1.19
CA MET A 283 4.91 -7.61 -2.60
C MET A 283 3.97 -6.53 -3.12
N ASP A 284 2.76 -6.39 -2.58
CA ASP A 284 1.82 -5.34 -2.97
C ASP A 284 2.15 -3.96 -2.34
N GLY A 285 3.22 -3.89 -1.55
CA GLY A 285 3.64 -2.70 -0.81
C GLY A 285 2.83 -2.40 0.45
N ARG A 286 1.93 -3.30 0.86
CA ARG A 286 1.18 -3.18 2.12
C ARG A 286 2.02 -3.63 3.30
N VAL A 287 1.73 -3.08 4.47
CA VAL A 287 2.42 -3.49 5.70
C VAL A 287 1.99 -4.91 6.07
N ARG A 288 2.95 -5.84 6.15
CA ARG A 288 2.73 -7.21 6.63
C ARG A 288 2.91 -7.32 8.14
N GLY A 289 3.91 -6.62 8.69
CA GLY A 289 4.18 -6.63 10.12
C GLY A 289 5.17 -5.53 10.50
N SER A 290 4.97 -4.96 11.67
CA SER A 290 5.80 -3.91 12.27
C SER A 290 6.02 -4.21 13.74
N GLY A 291 7.16 -3.83 14.29
CA GLY A 291 7.41 -4.00 15.72
C GLY A 291 8.66 -3.27 16.21
N VAL A 292 8.81 -3.22 17.53
CA VAL A 292 10.02 -2.74 18.20
C VAL A 292 11.03 -3.88 18.28
N GLY A 293 12.32 -3.57 18.12
CA GLY A 293 13.40 -4.54 18.11
C GLY A 293 13.59 -5.17 16.73
N TYR A 294 14.10 -6.41 16.70
CA TYR A 294 14.57 -7.06 15.47
C TYR A 294 13.46 -7.70 14.64
N PRO A 295 13.58 -7.73 13.30
CA PRO A 295 12.67 -8.48 12.46
C PRO A 295 12.81 -10.00 12.67
N PRO A 296 11.70 -10.76 12.58
CA PRO A 296 11.73 -12.20 12.72
C PRO A 296 12.21 -12.87 11.41
N TRP A 297 13.52 -12.85 11.15
CA TRP A 297 14.12 -13.38 9.91
C TRP A 297 13.69 -14.81 9.57
N ASN A 298 13.68 -15.71 10.56
CA ASN A 298 13.24 -17.09 10.39
C ASN A 298 11.79 -17.19 9.90
N ALA A 299 10.88 -16.39 10.48
CA ALA A 299 9.47 -16.39 10.08
C ALA A 299 9.27 -15.87 8.65
N LEU A 300 10.08 -14.89 8.22
CA LEU A 300 10.04 -14.39 6.85
C LEU A 300 10.44 -15.49 5.85
N VAL A 301 11.47 -16.27 6.14
CA VAL A 301 11.87 -17.41 5.30
C VAL A 301 10.82 -18.54 5.34
N ALA A 302 10.24 -18.81 6.50
CA ALA A 302 9.25 -19.89 6.61
C ALA A 302 7.92 -19.56 5.90
N GLN A 303 7.46 -18.31 5.96
CA GLN A 303 6.10 -17.94 5.53
C GLN A 303 6.02 -17.36 4.12
N LEU A 304 7.10 -16.77 3.61
CA LEU A 304 7.05 -16.08 2.32
C LEU A 304 7.26 -17.06 1.16
N PRO A 305 6.45 -16.98 0.09
CA PRO A 305 6.63 -17.82 -1.07
C PRO A 305 7.87 -17.37 -1.89
N PRO A 306 8.65 -18.32 -2.43
CA PRO A 306 9.81 -18.02 -3.27
C PRO A 306 9.37 -17.35 -4.58
N VAL A 307 10.20 -16.48 -5.12
CA VAL A 307 9.95 -15.76 -6.37
C VAL A 307 11.07 -16.11 -7.35
N LYS A 308 10.84 -17.15 -8.16
CA LYS A 308 11.81 -17.61 -9.17
C LYS A 308 11.71 -16.74 -10.42
N GLY A 309 12.85 -16.30 -10.97
CA GLY A 309 12.96 -15.71 -12.32
C GLY A 309 12.46 -14.27 -12.51
N LEU A 310 11.68 -13.71 -11.58
CA LEU A 310 11.11 -12.36 -11.72
C LEU A 310 12.10 -11.23 -11.38
N TRP A 311 13.25 -11.56 -10.79
CA TRP A 311 14.22 -10.62 -10.21
C TRP A 311 15.35 -10.23 -11.14
N SER A 312 15.67 -11.08 -12.12
CA SER A 312 16.89 -10.94 -12.92
C SER A 312 16.91 -9.61 -13.69
N GLY A 313 15.77 -9.17 -14.25
CA GLY A 313 15.73 -7.99 -15.13
C GLY A 313 15.75 -6.62 -14.43
N LEU A 314 15.30 -6.51 -13.16
CA LEU A 314 15.31 -5.23 -12.44
C LEU A 314 16.66 -4.96 -11.77
N LEU A 315 17.33 -6.03 -11.31
CA LEU A 315 18.62 -5.97 -10.61
C LEU A 315 19.83 -6.24 -11.52
N ASP A 316 19.64 -6.62 -12.80
CA ASP A 316 20.73 -6.87 -13.78
C ASP A 316 21.68 -5.67 -13.90
N GLY A 317 21.17 -4.44 -13.75
CA GLY A 317 21.98 -3.21 -13.78
C GLY A 317 22.57 -2.80 -12.43
N MET A 318 22.38 -3.58 -11.36
CA MET A 318 23.01 -3.34 -10.05
C MET A 318 24.37 -4.04 -9.91
N ASP A 319 24.72 -4.92 -10.84
CA ASP A 319 26.00 -5.64 -10.85
C ASP A 319 27.17 -4.82 -11.42
N GLY A 320 26.91 -3.60 -11.93
CA GLY A 320 27.91 -2.71 -12.49
C GLY A 320 28.30 -3.01 -13.94
N ARG A 321 27.63 -3.94 -14.64
CA ARG A 321 27.86 -4.16 -16.07
C ARG A 321 27.29 -3.00 -16.89
N VAL A 322 28.21 -2.18 -17.39
CA VAL A 322 27.94 -1.24 -18.48
C VAL A 322 27.82 -2.04 -19.78
N LEU A 323 26.71 -1.89 -20.51
CA LEU A 323 26.66 -2.26 -21.93
C LEU A 323 27.47 -1.26 -22.76
#